data_AF-A0A0A9W3G1-F1
#
_entry.id   AF-A0A0A9W3G1-F1
#
_cell.length_a   1.000
_cell.length_b   1.000
_cell.length_c   1.000
_cell.angle_alpha   90.00
_cell.angle_beta   90.00
_cell.angle_gamma   90.00
#
_symmetry.space_group_name_H-M   'P 1'
#
loop_
_entity.id
_entity.type
_entity.pdbx_description
1 polymer ?
#
loop_
_entity_poly.entity_id
_entity_poly.type
_entity_poly.pdbx_seq_one_letter_code
_entity_poly.pdbx_strand_id
1 'polypeptide(L)'
;ICLLSYYGSTLYHLSGTCKMGPSSDPEAVVDPRLRVHGVKGLRVVDASIMPFLPVANIIQPTIMIGERASDLIKEDYGAPTNPLPQIPISASANYKSLSNTITL
;
A
#
# COMPACT_ATOMS: atom_id res chain seq x y z
N ILE A 1 21.04 -16.05 28.69
CA ILE A 1 20.86 -14.71 28.08
C ILE A 1 20.40 -14.92 26.64
N CYS A 2 19.28 -14.32 26.23
CA CYS A 2 18.80 -14.37 24.84
C CYS A 2 19.37 -13.16 24.07
N LEU A 3 20.20 -13.42 23.06
CA LEU A 3 20.90 -12.37 22.30
C LEU A 3 19.91 -11.44 21.56
N LEU A 4 18.76 -11.97 21.11
CA LEU A 4 17.75 -11.21 20.39
C LEU A 4 17.14 -10.07 21.22
N SER A 5 16.99 -10.26 22.53
CA SER A 5 16.45 -9.22 23.42
C SER A 5 17.39 -8.02 23.58
N TYR A 6 18.67 -8.15 23.21
CA TYR A 6 19.67 -7.10 23.38
C TYR A 6 20.09 -6.45 22.06
N TYR A 7 19.96 -7.16 20.94
CA TYR A 7 20.40 -6.72 19.61
C TYR A 7 19.27 -6.62 18.59
N GLY A 8 18.01 -6.72 19.02
CA GLY A 8 16.87 -6.46 18.15
C GLY A 8 16.85 -5.00 17.68
N SER A 9 16.79 -4.79 16.36
CA SER A 9 16.64 -3.47 15.76
C SER A 9 15.67 -3.53 14.60
N THR A 10 15.13 -2.38 14.22
CA THR A 10 14.26 -2.25 13.05
C THR A 10 15.09 -2.21 11.76
N LEU A 11 14.54 -2.77 10.69
CA LEU A 11 15.04 -2.57 9.32
C LEU A 11 14.36 -1.38 8.63
N TYR A 12 13.66 -0.54 9.39
CA TYR A 12 12.99 0.68 8.93
C TYR A 12 11.86 0.49 7.92
N HIS A 13 11.28 -0.71 7.87
CA HIS A 13 10.07 -0.98 7.10
C HIS A 13 8.81 -0.63 7.91
N LEU A 14 8.62 0.65 8.22
CA LEU A 14 7.46 1.15 8.96
C LEU A 14 6.23 1.21 8.05
N SER A 15 5.12 0.59 8.47
CA SER A 15 3.92 0.40 7.64
C SER A 15 2.70 0.04 8.51
N GLY A 16 1.49 0.10 7.93
CA GLY A 16 0.26 -0.44 8.51
C GLY A 16 -0.52 0.47 9.49
N THR A 17 -0.06 1.70 9.75
CA THR A 17 -0.76 2.60 10.70
C THR A 17 -2.06 3.20 10.15
N CYS A 18 -2.25 3.20 8.82
CA CYS A 18 -3.49 3.64 8.15
C CYS A 18 -4.07 2.52 7.28
N LYS A 19 -4.14 1.30 7.83
CA LYS A 19 -4.55 0.07 7.15
C LYS A 19 -5.69 0.28 6.13
N MET A 20 -5.44 -0.14 4.90
CA MET A 20 -6.46 -0.23 3.86
C MET A 20 -7.38 -1.43 4.12
N GLY A 21 -8.69 -1.24 3.97
CA GLY A 21 -9.65 -2.32 4.16
C GLY A 21 -11.11 -1.89 3.88
N PRO A 22 -12.04 -2.86 3.89
CA PRO A 22 -13.46 -2.57 3.73
C PRO A 22 -13.98 -1.78 4.93
N SER A 23 -15.08 -1.03 4.76
CA SER A 23 -15.71 -0.27 5.86
C SER A 23 -16.24 -1.14 7.00
N SER A 24 -16.35 -2.45 6.78
CA SER A 24 -16.71 -3.43 7.81
C SER A 24 -15.53 -3.84 8.70
N ASP A 25 -14.29 -3.56 8.29
CA ASP A 25 -13.10 -3.81 9.11
C ASP A 25 -12.92 -2.64 10.10
N PRO A 26 -13.09 -2.86 11.41
CA PRO A 26 -12.98 -1.78 12.40
C PRO A 26 -11.57 -1.21 12.53
N GLU A 27 -10.54 -1.89 12.02
CA GLU A 27 -9.17 -1.40 11.99
C GLU A 27 -8.83 -0.63 10.69
N ALA A 28 -9.72 -0.63 9.69
CA ALA A 28 -9.46 0.02 8.42
C ALA A 28 -9.59 1.55 8.54
N VAL A 29 -8.58 2.26 8.05
CA VAL A 29 -8.53 3.73 8.01
C VAL A 29 -8.89 4.26 6.62
N VAL A 30 -8.48 3.54 5.56
CA VAL A 30 -8.76 3.91 4.17
C VAL A 30 -9.48 2.80 3.40
N ASP A 31 -10.26 3.19 2.39
CA ASP A 31 -10.87 2.27 1.43
C ASP A 31 -9.89 1.84 0.32
N PRO A 32 -10.25 0.88 -0.56
CA PRO A 32 -9.42 0.49 -1.71
C PRO A 32 -9.15 1.60 -2.74
N ARG A 33 -9.84 2.75 -2.64
CA ARG A 33 -9.56 3.97 -3.43
C ARG A 33 -8.68 4.96 -2.66
N LEU A 34 -8.09 4.52 -1.55
CA LEU A 34 -7.19 5.26 -0.66
C LEU A 34 -7.86 6.44 0.06
N ARG A 35 -9.20 6.47 0.11
CA ARG A 35 -9.97 7.54 0.76
C ARG A 35 -10.13 7.23 2.24
N VAL A 36 -9.94 8.24 3.09
CA VAL A 36 -10.13 8.09 4.53
C VAL A 36 -11.61 7.89 4.84
N HIS A 37 -11.93 6.82 5.58
CA HIS A 37 -13.30 6.53 5.98
C HIS A 37 -13.90 7.70 6.77
N GLY A 38 -15.11 8.14 6.39
CA GLY A 38 -15.82 9.23 7.05
C GLY A 38 -15.31 10.65 6.74
N VAL A 39 -14.23 10.81 5.97
CA VAL A 39 -13.65 12.13 5.63
C VAL A 39 -13.71 12.38 4.13
N LYS A 40 -14.26 13.53 3.72
CA LYS A 40 -14.37 13.91 2.31
C LYS A 40 -13.08 14.60 1.84
N GLY A 41 -12.65 14.26 0.63
CA GLY A 41 -11.53 14.94 -0.04
C GLY A 41 -10.14 14.63 0.50
N LEU A 42 -9.99 13.65 1.41
CA LEU A 42 -8.72 13.25 2.00
C LEU A 42 -8.33 11.83 1.57
N ARG A 43 -7.07 11.64 1.20
CA ARG A 43 -6.46 10.35 0.90
C ARG A 43 -5.13 10.18 1.64
N VAL A 44 -4.76 8.95 1.94
CA VAL A 44 -3.44 8.58 2.44
C VAL A 44 -2.71 7.76 1.37
N VAL A 45 -1.50 8.17 1.01
CA VAL A 45 -0.74 7.58 -0.11
C VAL A 45 0.72 7.39 0.30
N ASP A 46 0.97 6.34 1.08
CA ASP A 46 2.31 5.93 1.51
C ASP A 46 2.28 4.46 2.00
N ALA A 47 3.37 4.02 2.64
CA ALA A 47 3.46 2.68 3.21
C ALA A 47 2.49 2.39 4.36
N SER A 48 1.89 3.41 5.00
CA SER A 48 1.00 3.21 6.14
C SER A 48 -0.29 2.49 5.76
N ILE A 49 -0.70 2.54 4.48
CA ILE A 49 -1.94 1.93 4.00
C ILE A 49 -1.83 0.43 3.75
N MET A 50 -0.62 -0.13 3.74
CA MET A 50 -0.43 -1.56 3.46
C MET A 50 -1.09 -2.39 4.58
N PRO A 51 -2.03 -3.30 4.25
CA PRO A 51 -2.71 -4.14 5.25
C PRO A 51 -1.80 -5.18 5.89
N PHE A 52 -0.76 -5.60 5.14
CA PHE A 52 0.26 -6.54 5.58
C PHE A 52 1.60 -6.08 5.03
N LEU A 53 2.67 -6.31 5.80
CA LEU A 53 4.02 -5.99 5.33
C LEU A 53 4.42 -7.00 4.24
N PRO A 54 4.76 -6.56 3.02
CA PRO A 54 5.19 -7.46 1.96
C PRO A 54 6.55 -8.08 2.30
N VAL A 55 6.80 -9.30 1.82
CA VAL A 55 8.10 -9.99 1.97
C VAL A 55 9.08 -9.46 0.92
N ALA A 56 9.36 -8.16 0.98
CA ALA A 56 10.23 -7.44 0.06
C ALA A 56 10.68 -6.10 0.69
N ASN A 57 11.59 -5.39 0.02
CA ASN A 57 11.90 -4.02 0.38
C ASN A 57 10.69 -3.12 0.07
N ILE A 58 10.22 -2.36 1.07
CA ILE A 58 8.98 -1.59 0.94
C ILE A 58 9.08 -0.32 0.07
N ILE A 59 10.27 0.02 -0.43
CA ILE A 59 10.44 1.12 -1.39
C ILE A 59 9.61 0.87 -2.66
N GLN A 60 9.71 -0.34 -3.22
CA GLN A 60 8.98 -0.73 -4.44
C GLN A 60 7.45 -0.63 -4.28
N PRO A 61 6.81 -1.25 -3.26
CA PRO A 61 5.37 -1.12 -3.06
C PRO A 61 4.96 0.31 -2.74
N THR A 62 5.77 1.08 -2.02
CA THR A 62 5.46 2.50 -1.74
C THR A 62 5.41 3.33 -3.02
N ILE A 63 6.36 3.14 -3.94
CA ILE A 63 6.34 3.79 -5.26
C ILE A 63 5.09 3.37 -6.04
N MET A 64 4.79 2.07 -6.08
CA MET A 64 3.62 1.56 -6.80
C MET A 64 2.29 2.06 -6.23
N ILE A 65 2.19 2.26 -4.91
CA ILE A 65 1.03 2.91 -4.27
C ILE A 65 0.88 4.35 -4.78
N GLY A 66 1.98 5.09 -4.88
CA GLY A 66 1.99 6.45 -5.45
C GLY A 66 1.51 6.48 -6.89
N GLU A 67 2.02 5.60 -7.74
CA GLU A 67 1.58 5.49 -9.14
C GLU A 67 0.08 5.12 -9.24
N ARG A 68 -0.36 4.13 -8.47
CA ARG A 68 -1.78 3.74 -8.47
C ARG A 68 -2.68 4.86 -7.97
N ALA A 69 -2.25 5.60 -6.95
CA ALA A 69 -3.00 6.76 -6.44
C ALA A 69 -3.13 7.86 -7.50
N SER A 70 -2.08 8.10 -8.29
CA SER A 70 -2.11 9.05 -9.41
C SER A 70 -3.21 8.69 -10.41
N ASP A 71 -3.31 7.41 -10.80
CA ASP A 71 -4.37 6.93 -11.68
C ASP A 71 -5.75 7.09 -11.05
N LEU A 72 -5.95 6.66 -9.80
CA LEU A 72 -7.24 6.79 -9.09
C LEU A 72 -7.69 8.25 -8.95
N ILE A 73 -6.76 9.16 -8.71
CA ILE A 73 -7.04 10.60 -8.64
C ILE A 73 -7.44 11.12 -10.02
N LYS A 74 -6.68 10.80 -11.08
CA LYS A 74 -7.03 11.20 -12.45
C LYS A 74 -8.40 10.68 -12.87
N GLU A 75 -8.72 9.42 -12.57
CA GLU A 75 -10.05 8.83 -12.78
C GLU A 75 -11.14 9.69 -12.13
N ASP A 76 -10.96 10.07 -10.86
CA ASP A 76 -11.95 10.85 -10.10
C ASP A 76 -12.14 12.29 -10.63
N TYR A 77 -11.12 12.85 -11.30
CA TYR A 77 -11.15 14.20 -11.88
C TYR A 77 -11.39 14.21 -13.40
N GLY A 78 -11.64 13.05 -14.03
CA GLY A 78 -11.86 12.95 -15.48
C GLY A 78 -10.62 13.28 -16.32
N ALA A 79 -9.42 13.19 -15.73
CA ALA A 79 -8.16 13.41 -16.42
C ALA A 79 -7.69 12.13 -17.14
N PRO A 80 -6.90 12.25 -18.23
CA PRO A 80 -6.36 11.08 -18.92
C PRO A 80 -5.47 10.25 -18.00
N THR A 81 -5.81 8.97 -17.83
CA THR A 81 -4.98 7.98 -17.13
C THR A 81 -3.97 7.37 -18.10
N ASN A 82 -2.75 7.15 -17.66
CA ASN A 82 -1.79 6.35 -18.41
C ASN A 82 -1.62 5.04 -17.62
N PRO A 83 -2.43 4.01 -17.91
CA PRO A 83 -2.50 2.84 -17.05
C PRO A 83 -1.11 2.24 -16.88
N LEU A 84 -0.78 1.91 -15.63
CA LEU A 84 0.47 1.22 -15.29
C LEU A 84 0.78 0.12 -16.31
N PRO A 85 2.02 0.06 -16.85
CA PRO A 85 2.41 -1.03 -17.73
C PRO A 85 2.14 -2.35 -17.00
N GLN A 86 1.37 -3.24 -17.62
CA GLN A 86 1.13 -4.57 -17.07
C GLN A 86 2.45 -5.34 -17.07
N ILE A 87 3.21 -5.22 -15.97
CA ILE A 87 4.41 -6.02 -15.79
C ILE A 87 3.93 -7.46 -15.66
N PRO A 88 4.42 -8.39 -16.51
CA PRO A 88 3.96 -9.76 -16.49
C PRO A 88 4.13 -10.35 -15.09
N ILE A 89 3.01 -10.81 -14.51
CA ILE A 89 2.86 -11.45 -13.20
C ILE A 89 3.78 -12.67 -12.94
N SER A 90 4.57 -13.07 -13.93
CA SER A 90 5.58 -14.12 -13.86
C SER A 90 6.99 -13.63 -13.47
N ALA A 91 7.24 -12.33 -13.39
CA ALA A 91 8.61 -11.80 -13.34
C ALA A 91 9.35 -11.93 -11.99
N SER A 92 8.68 -12.13 -10.84
CA SER A 92 9.31 -12.64 -9.60
C SER A 92 8.27 -12.83 -8.49
N ALA A 93 8.58 -13.65 -7.47
CA ALA A 93 7.72 -13.85 -6.29
C ALA A 93 7.38 -12.53 -5.56
N ASN A 94 8.28 -11.53 -5.63
CA ASN A 94 8.07 -10.20 -5.05
C ASN A 94 6.85 -9.52 -5.70
N TYR A 95 6.67 -9.63 -7.01
CA TYR A 95 5.58 -8.95 -7.74
C TYR A 95 4.17 -9.42 -7.32
N LYS A 96 4.00 -10.69 -6.98
CA LYS A 96 2.73 -11.21 -6.45
C LYS A 96 2.40 -10.63 -5.07
N SER A 97 3.40 -10.50 -4.20
CA SER A 97 3.23 -9.82 -2.89
C SER A 97 2.90 -8.33 -3.07
N LEU A 98 3.49 -7.67 -4.07
CA LEU A 98 3.25 -6.25 -4.38
C LEU A 98 1.82 -6.02 -4.92
N SER A 99 1.34 -6.87 -5.83
CA SER A 99 -0.03 -6.77 -6.38
C SER A 99 -1.09 -6.88 -5.30
N ASN A 100 -0.92 -7.80 -4.34
CA ASN A 100 -1.85 -7.99 -3.21
C ASN A 100 -1.78 -6.86 -2.16
N THR A 101 -0.69 -6.10 -2.14
CA THR A 101 -0.55 -4.94 -1.23
C THR A 101 -1.39 -3.76 -1.72
N ILE A 102 -1.57 -3.65 -3.04
CA ILE A 102 -2.27 -2.53 -3.71
C ILE A 102 -3.71 -2.93 -4.07
N THR A 103 -3.98 -4.23 -4.18
CA THR A 103 -5.27 -4.79 -4.56
C THR A 103 -5.78 -5.63 -3.39
N LEU A 104 -6.57 -5.01 -2.51
CA LEU A 104 -7.52 -5.71 -1.66
C LEU A 104 -8.91 -5.67 -2.30
#